data_AF-A0A1S3C2D3-F1
#
_entry.id   AF-A0A1S3C2D3-F1
#
_cell.length_a   1.000
_cell.length_b   1.000
_cell.length_c   1.000
_cell.angle_alpha   90.00
_cell.angle_beta   90.00
_cell.angle_gamma   90.00
#
_symmetry.space_group_name_H-M   'P 1'
#
loop_
_entity.id
_entity.type
_entity.pdbx_description
1 polymer ?
#
loop_
_entity_poly.entity_id
_entity_poly.type
_entity_poly.pdbx_seq_one_letter_code
_entity_poly.pdbx_strand_id
1 'polypeptide(L)'
;MVSKAQEYMREPMDGRKVHVIERDLTEPDRIVGELLQPGGYLKLIELGLEDSLNGIDAQQVFGYALYKNGSHTRLAYPLEKFDSNVSGRSFHNGRFIQRLREKAAALSNVRMEQGTVTSIVEEDGIVKGVQYKTKNGKELTAYAPLTIVCDGGFSNLRRKLCKPQIDIPSCFVGLVLENCKLPLENHGHVVLADPSPILLYPISSTEVRCLVDIPGQKVPSVANGEMAHYLKTAVAPQLPPEVYPAFIAAIDKGNIKSTTNRSMPAAPQSTPGALLLGDAFNMRHPLTGGGMTVALSDIVVLRDLLRPLSNLNDADVLCNYLESFYTLRKPVASTINTLAGALYKVFCASPDPARKEMREACFDYLSLGGVFSSGPVALLSGLNPRPLSLFCHFFAVAIYGVGRLLIPFPSPKRIWIGVRLITGAAGIIFPIIKDEGVRQMFFPATVPAYYRTPPML
;
A
#
# COMPACT_ATOMS: atom_id res chain seq x y z
N MET A 1 13.54 27.15 -22.19
CA MET A 1 13.64 25.76 -22.71
C MET A 1 12.43 24.93 -22.26
N VAL A 2 11.21 25.39 -22.53
CA VAL A 2 9.96 24.79 -22.04
C VAL A 2 9.20 24.04 -23.15
N SER A 3 9.71 23.97 -24.39
CA SER A 3 8.95 23.48 -25.54
C SER A 3 9.38 22.11 -26.09
N LYS A 4 10.13 21.29 -25.35
CA LYS A 4 10.42 19.89 -25.75
C LYS A 4 9.95 18.82 -24.76
N ALA A 5 9.60 19.19 -23.53
CA ALA A 5 9.13 18.23 -22.52
C ALA A 5 7.64 17.87 -22.68
N GLN A 6 6.83 18.78 -23.24
CA GLN A 6 5.40 18.53 -23.46
C GLN A 6 5.10 17.64 -24.69
N GLU A 7 6.06 17.50 -25.61
CA GLU A 7 5.89 16.67 -26.82
C GLU A 7 6.10 15.17 -26.54
N TYR A 8 6.80 14.81 -25.45
CA TYR A 8 7.01 13.41 -25.03
C TYR A 8 5.90 12.81 -24.16
N MET A 9 4.89 13.59 -23.75
CA MET A 9 3.80 13.12 -22.87
C MET A 9 2.51 12.74 -23.61
N ARG A 10 2.54 12.57 -24.94
CA ARG A 10 1.32 12.33 -25.74
C ARG A 10 1.46 11.25 -26.82
N GLU A 11 2.34 10.27 -26.66
CA GLU A 11 2.20 9.01 -27.42
C GLU A 11 1.37 7.99 -26.63
N PRO A 12 0.30 7.43 -27.23
CA PRO A 12 -0.44 6.36 -26.59
C PRO A 12 0.40 5.08 -26.54
N MET A 13 0.82 4.72 -25.32
CA MET A 13 1.15 3.38 -24.80
C MET A 13 1.84 2.39 -25.75
N ASP A 14 3.18 2.46 -25.85
CA ASP A 14 4.17 1.43 -26.25
C ASP A 14 3.80 0.40 -27.37
N GLY A 15 2.76 0.63 -28.19
CA GLY A 15 2.32 -0.16 -29.34
C GLY A 15 1.76 -1.58 -29.06
N ARG A 16 1.62 -2.02 -27.81
CA ARG A 16 1.27 -3.41 -27.47
C ARG A 16 -0.22 -3.71 -27.67
N LYS A 17 -0.57 -4.88 -28.23
CA LYS A 17 -1.95 -5.40 -28.17
C LYS A 17 -2.20 -6.06 -26.81
N VAL A 18 -3.18 -5.56 -26.07
CA VAL A 18 -3.47 -6.00 -24.70
C VAL A 18 -4.90 -6.53 -24.61
N HIS A 19 -5.08 -7.70 -23.98
CA HIS A 19 -6.39 -8.24 -23.64
C HIS A 19 -6.52 -8.30 -22.12
N VAL A 20 -7.46 -7.52 -21.58
CA VAL A 20 -7.75 -7.47 -20.14
C VAL A 20 -9.01 -8.25 -19.88
N ILE A 21 -8.95 -9.21 -18.96
CA ILE A 21 -10.07 -10.02 -18.52
C ILE A 21 -10.36 -9.68 -17.06
N GLU A 22 -11.50 -9.04 -16.81
CA GLU A 22 -11.93 -8.62 -15.47
C GLU A 22 -13.24 -9.30 -15.11
N ARG A 23 -13.35 -9.81 -13.88
CA ARG A 23 -14.55 -10.52 -13.43
C ARG A 23 -15.77 -9.61 -13.45
N ASP A 24 -15.60 -8.37 -13.02
CA ASP A 24 -16.67 -7.38 -12.97
C ASP A 24 -16.21 -5.97 -13.36
N LEU A 25 -16.77 -5.46 -14.46
CA LEU A 25 -16.48 -4.13 -15.00
C LEU A 25 -17.35 -3.03 -14.39
N THR A 26 -18.31 -3.35 -13.52
CA THR A 26 -19.05 -2.33 -12.79
C THR A 26 -18.15 -1.63 -11.76
N GLU A 27 -18.61 -0.47 -11.28
CA GLU A 27 -17.89 0.30 -10.26
C GLU A 27 -17.72 -0.55 -8.99
N PRO A 28 -16.49 -0.79 -8.52
CA PRO A 28 -16.26 -1.59 -7.33
C PRO A 28 -16.59 -0.79 -6.07
N ASP A 29 -17.43 -1.36 -5.21
CA ASP A 29 -17.76 -0.79 -3.91
C ASP A 29 -16.90 -1.44 -2.80
N ARG A 30 -15.80 -0.76 -2.44
CA ARG A 30 -14.76 -1.27 -1.53
C ARG A 30 -14.32 -0.19 -0.53
N ILE A 31 -13.82 -0.62 0.63
CA ILE A 31 -13.27 0.26 1.67
C ILE A 31 -11.73 0.34 1.66
N VAL A 32 -11.10 -0.18 0.61
CA VAL A 32 -9.63 -0.25 0.46
C VAL A 32 -9.19 0.49 -0.80
N GLY A 33 -7.97 1.02 -0.80
CA GLY A 33 -7.43 1.72 -1.96
C GLY A 33 -8.05 3.10 -2.19
N GLU A 34 -8.42 3.79 -1.12
CA GLU A 34 -9.05 5.12 -1.15
C GLU A 34 -8.08 6.26 -0.81
N LEU A 35 -6.81 5.97 -0.52
CA LEU A 35 -5.76 6.95 -0.27
C LEU A 35 -4.52 6.58 -1.07
N LEU A 36 -4.09 7.48 -1.94
CA LEU A 36 -2.89 7.44 -2.75
C LEU A 36 -1.84 8.38 -2.15
N GLN A 37 -0.70 7.82 -1.76
CA GLN A 37 0.42 8.61 -1.24
C GLN A 37 1.01 9.53 -2.31
N PRO A 38 1.67 10.65 -1.94
CA PRO A 38 2.31 11.56 -2.88
C PRO A 38 3.25 10.87 -3.90
N GLY A 39 4.05 9.90 -3.47
CA GLY A 39 4.93 9.12 -4.36
C GLY A 39 4.15 8.29 -5.38
N GLY A 40 2.96 7.79 -5.02
CA GLY A 40 2.06 7.12 -5.95
C GLY A 40 1.44 8.10 -6.95
N TYR A 41 1.07 9.30 -6.51
CA TYR A 41 0.61 10.37 -7.39
C TYR A 41 1.68 10.80 -8.40
N LEU A 42 2.95 10.91 -7.99
CA LEU A 42 4.06 11.15 -8.91
C LEU A 42 4.18 10.07 -9.99
N LYS A 43 3.98 8.79 -9.63
CA LYS A 43 3.96 7.70 -10.61
C LYS A 43 2.75 7.74 -11.52
N LEU A 44 1.61 8.25 -11.04
CA LEU A 44 0.44 8.48 -11.87
C LEU A 44 0.71 9.58 -12.92
N ILE A 45 1.40 10.66 -12.55
CA ILE A 45 1.87 11.71 -13.47
C ILE A 45 2.88 11.13 -14.48
N GLU A 46 3.85 10.34 -14.02
CA GLU A 46 4.85 9.71 -14.89
C GLU A 46 4.23 8.74 -15.92
N LEU A 47 3.07 8.17 -15.59
CA LEU A 47 2.30 7.30 -16.48
C LEU A 47 1.30 8.08 -17.36
N GLY A 48 1.17 9.40 -17.18
CA GLY A 48 0.18 10.22 -17.90
C GLY A 48 -1.27 9.87 -17.55
N LEU A 49 -1.52 9.48 -16.29
CA LEU A 49 -2.82 9.01 -15.80
C LEU A 49 -3.40 9.89 -14.69
N GLU A 50 -2.77 11.02 -14.36
CA GLU A 50 -3.13 11.88 -13.24
C GLU A 50 -4.54 12.48 -13.36
N ASP A 51 -5.00 12.69 -14.59
CA ASP A 51 -6.34 13.16 -14.91
C ASP A 51 -7.45 12.12 -14.63
N SER A 52 -7.08 10.87 -14.33
CA SER A 52 -8.01 9.85 -13.80
C SER A 52 -8.58 10.23 -12.42
N LEU A 53 -7.99 11.23 -11.76
CA LEU A 53 -8.47 11.78 -10.50
C LEU A 53 -9.37 13.01 -10.68
N ASN A 54 -9.55 13.50 -11.92
CA ASN A 54 -10.40 14.64 -12.18
C ASN A 54 -11.87 14.22 -12.19
N GLY A 55 -12.76 15.04 -11.63
CA GLY A 55 -14.21 14.81 -11.69
C GLY A 55 -14.71 13.56 -10.93
N ILE A 56 -13.94 13.05 -9.97
CA ILE A 56 -14.37 11.98 -9.05
C ILE A 56 -14.53 12.46 -7.60
N ASP A 57 -14.43 13.79 -7.39
CA ASP A 57 -14.38 14.44 -6.08
C ASP A 57 -13.20 13.96 -5.21
N ALA A 58 -12.03 13.78 -5.83
CA ALA A 58 -10.81 13.43 -5.12
C ALA A 58 -10.32 14.61 -4.25
N GLN A 59 -9.93 14.30 -3.02
CA GLN A 59 -9.48 15.26 -2.03
C GLN A 59 -7.95 15.32 -2.00
N GLN A 60 -7.40 16.51 -1.80
CA GLN A 60 -5.96 16.69 -1.59
C GLN A 60 -5.61 16.40 -0.13
N VAL A 61 -4.50 15.68 0.08
CA VAL A 61 -4.01 15.32 1.42
C VAL A 61 -2.56 15.78 1.57
N PHE A 62 -2.29 16.67 2.52
CA PHE A 62 -0.97 17.29 2.74
C PHE A 62 -0.20 16.68 3.91
N GLY A 63 -0.74 15.68 4.57
CA GLY A 63 -0.05 14.95 5.63
C GLY A 63 -1.02 14.19 6.53
N TYR A 64 -0.58 13.93 7.75
CA TYR A 64 -1.37 13.28 8.78
C TYR A 64 -1.41 14.10 10.08
N ALA A 65 -2.45 13.88 10.87
CA ALA A 65 -2.48 14.21 12.28
C ALA A 65 -2.46 12.91 13.09
N LEU A 66 -1.48 12.76 13.96
CA LEU A 66 -1.34 11.61 14.85
C LEU A 66 -1.91 11.97 16.22
N TYR A 67 -2.90 11.23 16.70
CA TYR A 67 -3.57 11.45 17.98
C TYR A 67 -3.17 10.38 18.99
N LYS A 68 -2.96 10.82 20.23
CA LYS A 68 -2.69 9.94 21.35
C LYS A 68 -3.03 10.61 22.68
N ASN A 69 -3.84 9.96 23.52
CA ASN A 69 -4.17 10.42 24.88
C ASN A 69 -4.65 11.88 24.94
N GLY A 70 -5.48 12.32 23.97
CA GLY A 70 -5.97 13.70 23.87
C GLY A 70 -4.99 14.72 23.26
N SER A 71 -3.71 14.37 23.13
CA SER A 71 -2.71 15.16 22.41
C SER A 71 -2.69 14.79 20.92
N HIS A 72 -2.23 15.73 20.08
CA HIS A 72 -2.01 15.45 18.67
C HIS A 72 -0.76 16.14 18.14
N THR A 73 -0.18 15.57 17.09
CA THR A 73 0.93 16.17 16.33
C THR A 73 0.63 16.15 14.85
N ARG A 74 1.07 17.21 14.14
CA ARG A 74 0.91 17.35 12.69
C ARG A 74 2.15 16.84 11.98
N LEU A 75 1.94 15.91 11.07
CA LEU A 75 2.96 15.26 10.24
C LEU A 75 2.75 15.68 8.78
N ALA A 76 3.35 16.80 8.38
CA ALA A 76 3.25 17.30 7.01
C ALA A 76 4.09 16.47 6.04
N TYR A 77 3.59 16.25 4.82
CA TYR A 77 4.39 15.71 3.74
C TYR A 77 5.50 16.70 3.34
N PRO A 78 6.74 16.26 3.10
CA PRO A 78 7.84 17.12 2.66
C PRO A 78 7.72 17.40 1.16
N LEU A 79 6.89 18.39 0.82
CA LEU A 79 6.49 18.71 -0.55
C LEU A 79 7.23 19.91 -1.15
N GLU A 80 8.11 20.57 -0.40
CA GLU A 80 8.70 21.87 -0.75
C GLU A 80 9.55 21.84 -2.03
N LYS A 81 10.03 20.65 -2.43
CA LYS A 81 10.86 20.43 -3.62
C LYS A 81 10.08 19.96 -4.84
N PHE A 82 8.76 19.82 -4.72
CA PHE A 82 7.89 19.30 -5.77
C PHE A 82 6.98 20.41 -6.30
N ASP A 83 6.37 20.16 -7.46
CA ASP A 83 5.37 21.06 -8.00
C ASP A 83 4.19 21.23 -7.04
N SER A 84 3.57 22.41 -7.07
CA SER A 84 2.47 22.78 -6.15
C SER A 84 1.25 21.86 -6.20
N ASN A 85 1.07 21.11 -7.30
CA ASN A 85 -0.01 20.14 -7.44
C ASN A 85 0.30 18.80 -6.72
N VAL A 86 1.55 18.53 -6.36
CA VAL A 86 1.96 17.25 -5.75
C VAL A 86 1.50 17.21 -4.30
N SER A 87 0.60 16.29 -4.01
CA SER A 87 0.20 15.92 -2.65
C SER A 87 -0.44 14.54 -2.66
N GLY A 88 -0.83 14.03 -1.49
CA GLY A 88 -1.64 12.82 -1.41
C GLY A 88 -3.01 13.06 -2.05
N ARG A 89 -3.68 11.97 -2.42
CA ARG A 89 -5.03 12.00 -2.99
C ARG A 89 -5.88 10.96 -2.30
N SER A 90 -7.05 11.34 -1.83
CA SER A 90 -8.04 10.39 -1.33
C SER A 90 -9.36 10.52 -2.08
N PHE A 91 -10.07 9.41 -2.24
CA PHE A 91 -11.21 9.31 -3.15
C PHE A 91 -11.99 8.02 -2.89
N HIS A 92 -13.21 7.95 -3.39
CA HIS A 92 -13.91 6.67 -3.56
C HIS A 92 -13.14 5.78 -4.54
N ASN A 93 -12.70 4.61 -4.10
CA ASN A 93 -11.90 3.68 -4.91
C ASN A 93 -12.61 3.31 -6.23
N GLY A 94 -13.93 3.07 -6.16
CA GLY A 94 -14.76 2.72 -7.32
C GLY A 94 -14.60 3.69 -8.48
N ARG A 95 -14.82 4.97 -8.20
CA ARG A 95 -14.72 6.06 -9.19
C ARG A 95 -13.34 6.13 -9.84
N PHE A 96 -12.27 6.00 -9.05
CA PHE A 96 -10.91 6.00 -9.58
C PHE A 96 -10.65 4.81 -10.51
N ILE A 97 -11.06 3.60 -10.10
CA ILE A 97 -10.92 2.40 -10.92
C ILE A 97 -11.71 2.52 -12.23
N GLN A 98 -12.93 3.08 -12.20
CA GLN A 98 -13.70 3.31 -13.43
C GLN A 98 -13.01 4.28 -14.38
N ARG A 99 -12.45 5.39 -13.89
CA ARG A 99 -11.67 6.31 -14.74
C ARG A 99 -10.47 5.63 -15.40
N LEU A 100 -9.76 4.77 -14.68
CA LEU A 100 -8.65 4.00 -15.25
C LEU A 100 -9.13 3.02 -16.32
N ARG A 101 -10.26 2.34 -16.09
CA ARG A 101 -10.87 1.40 -17.05
C ARG A 101 -11.36 2.10 -18.32
N GLU A 102 -12.01 3.25 -18.18
CA GLU A 102 -12.47 4.09 -19.30
C GLU A 102 -11.30 4.50 -20.19
N LYS A 103 -10.20 4.96 -19.57
CA LYS A 103 -8.97 5.32 -20.30
C LYS A 103 -8.36 4.14 -21.04
N ALA A 104 -8.27 2.98 -20.38
CA ALA A 104 -7.77 1.77 -21.02
C ALA A 104 -8.66 1.33 -22.19
N ALA A 105 -9.98 1.35 -22.02
CA ALA A 105 -10.95 0.94 -23.04
C ALA A 105 -11.00 1.90 -24.26
N ALA A 106 -10.60 3.16 -24.09
CA ALA A 106 -10.52 4.13 -25.18
C ALA A 106 -9.36 3.86 -26.16
N LEU A 107 -8.40 3.00 -25.80
CA LEU A 107 -7.25 2.67 -26.63
C LEU A 107 -7.60 1.56 -27.62
N SER A 108 -7.34 1.79 -28.91
CA SER A 108 -7.66 0.85 -29.99
C SER A 108 -6.91 -0.49 -29.92
N ASN A 109 -5.77 -0.51 -29.23
CA ASN A 109 -4.93 -1.70 -29.01
C ASN A 109 -5.28 -2.46 -27.71
N VAL A 110 -6.27 -2.00 -26.94
CA VAL A 110 -6.72 -2.64 -25.71
C VAL A 110 -8.11 -3.23 -25.90
N ARG A 111 -8.25 -4.53 -25.61
CA ARG A 111 -9.54 -5.22 -25.51
C ARG A 111 -9.86 -5.44 -24.05
N MET A 112 -10.89 -4.76 -23.54
CA MET A 112 -11.46 -5.03 -22.21
C MET A 112 -12.58 -6.06 -22.34
N GLU A 113 -12.55 -7.11 -21.52
CA GLU A 113 -13.55 -8.17 -21.55
C GLU A 113 -13.99 -8.56 -20.13
N GLN A 114 -15.30 -8.68 -19.95
CA GLN A 114 -15.85 -9.18 -18.68
C GLN A 114 -15.86 -10.70 -18.66
N GLY A 115 -15.03 -11.29 -17.79
CA GLY A 115 -14.91 -12.73 -17.61
C GLY A 115 -14.11 -13.11 -16.37
N THR A 116 -14.33 -14.32 -15.86
CA THR A 116 -13.59 -14.85 -14.70
C THR A 116 -12.54 -15.82 -15.18
N VAL A 117 -11.25 -15.47 -15.02
CA VAL A 117 -10.14 -16.39 -15.26
C VAL A 117 -10.21 -17.56 -14.28
N THR A 118 -10.19 -18.78 -14.80
CA THR A 118 -10.31 -20.02 -14.01
C THR A 118 -8.98 -20.75 -13.87
N SER A 119 -8.12 -20.71 -14.90
CA SER A 119 -6.82 -21.39 -14.88
C SER A 119 -5.82 -20.77 -15.86
N ILE A 120 -4.54 -21.06 -15.61
CA ILE A 120 -3.43 -20.74 -16.51
C ILE A 120 -3.24 -21.89 -17.49
N VAL A 121 -3.10 -21.57 -18.79
CA VAL A 121 -2.73 -22.52 -19.84
C VAL A 121 -1.22 -22.63 -19.90
N GLU A 122 -0.72 -23.85 -19.78
CA GLU A 122 0.70 -24.16 -19.63
C GLU A 122 1.05 -25.34 -20.54
N GLU A 123 2.11 -25.18 -21.33
CA GLU A 123 2.64 -26.18 -22.25
C GLU A 123 4.15 -26.27 -22.01
N ASP A 124 4.65 -27.48 -21.71
CA ASP A 124 6.07 -27.75 -21.42
C ASP A 124 6.69 -26.82 -20.35
N GLY A 125 5.90 -26.45 -19.32
CA GLY A 125 6.34 -25.55 -18.24
C GLY A 125 6.32 -24.05 -18.60
N ILE A 126 5.85 -23.70 -19.81
CA ILE A 126 5.73 -22.32 -20.28
C ILE A 126 4.26 -21.92 -20.25
N VAL A 127 3.96 -20.76 -19.65
CA VAL A 127 2.62 -20.18 -19.68
C VAL A 127 2.34 -19.62 -21.07
N LYS A 128 1.27 -20.07 -21.70
CA LYS A 128 0.82 -19.64 -23.04
C LYS A 128 -0.42 -18.78 -23.03
N GLY A 129 -1.07 -18.63 -21.87
CA GLY A 129 -2.29 -17.84 -21.73
C GLY A 129 -3.17 -18.28 -20.57
N VAL A 130 -4.46 -18.04 -20.70
CA VAL A 130 -5.46 -18.29 -19.64
C VAL A 130 -6.75 -18.87 -20.20
N GLN A 131 -7.41 -19.72 -19.40
CA GLN A 131 -8.81 -20.08 -19.60
C GLN A 131 -9.69 -19.20 -18.72
N TYR A 132 -10.82 -18.76 -19.26
CA TYR A 132 -11.76 -17.91 -18.55
C TYR A 132 -13.21 -18.22 -18.94
N LYS A 133 -14.12 -17.88 -18.04
CA LYS A 133 -15.57 -17.96 -18.24
C LYS A 133 -16.12 -16.58 -18.52
N THR A 134 -16.78 -16.41 -19.65
CA THR A 134 -17.57 -15.20 -19.95
C THR A 134 -18.76 -15.07 -19.01
N LYS A 135 -19.40 -13.90 -18.96
CA LYS A 135 -20.63 -13.67 -18.18
C LYS A 135 -21.75 -14.68 -18.48
N ASN A 136 -21.80 -15.22 -19.71
CA ASN A 136 -22.80 -16.20 -20.15
C ASN A 136 -22.40 -17.66 -19.84
N GLY A 137 -21.31 -17.87 -19.09
CA GLY A 137 -20.83 -19.20 -18.72
C GLY A 137 -20.02 -19.92 -19.79
N LYS A 138 -19.83 -19.33 -20.99
CA LYS A 138 -18.99 -19.91 -22.04
C LYS A 138 -17.52 -19.90 -21.62
N GLU A 139 -16.89 -21.06 -21.65
CA GLU A 139 -15.44 -21.24 -21.46
C GLU A 139 -14.71 -20.86 -22.75
N LEU A 140 -13.71 -19.99 -22.62
CA LEU A 140 -12.85 -19.51 -23.70
C LEU A 140 -11.39 -19.56 -23.25
N THR A 141 -10.50 -19.59 -24.23
CA THR A 141 -9.06 -19.51 -24.02
C THR A 141 -8.51 -18.26 -24.70
N ALA A 142 -7.68 -17.50 -23.99
CA ALA A 142 -6.91 -16.40 -24.54
C ALA A 142 -5.42 -16.77 -24.50
N TYR A 143 -4.74 -16.68 -25.64
CA TYR A 143 -3.31 -16.96 -25.77
C TYR A 143 -2.52 -15.66 -25.89
N ALA A 144 -1.39 -15.60 -25.20
CA ALA A 144 -0.47 -14.46 -25.26
C ALA A 144 0.96 -14.91 -24.92
N PRO A 145 1.99 -14.25 -25.49
CA PRO A 145 3.38 -14.55 -25.16
C PRO A 145 3.75 -14.18 -23.71
N LEU A 146 3.02 -13.24 -23.11
CA LEU A 146 3.20 -12.82 -21.72
C LEU A 146 1.83 -12.64 -21.05
N THR A 147 1.63 -13.34 -19.93
CA THR A 147 0.44 -13.25 -19.07
C THR A 147 0.78 -12.52 -17.78
N ILE A 148 0.15 -11.37 -17.52
CA ILE A 148 0.34 -10.61 -16.27
C ILE A 148 -0.85 -10.89 -15.34
N VAL A 149 -0.59 -11.51 -14.20
CA VAL A 149 -1.59 -11.84 -13.18
C VAL A 149 -1.64 -10.74 -12.13
N CYS A 150 -2.77 -10.04 -12.05
CA CYS A 150 -2.99 -8.89 -11.15
C CYS A 150 -4.37 -8.94 -10.44
N ASP A 151 -4.87 -10.14 -10.12
CA ASP A 151 -6.17 -10.43 -9.51
C ASP A 151 -6.27 -10.17 -7.98
N GLY A 152 -5.34 -9.37 -7.45
CA GLY A 152 -5.40 -8.80 -6.10
C GLY A 152 -5.14 -9.74 -4.92
N GLY A 153 -5.46 -9.27 -3.71
CA GLY A 153 -5.13 -9.94 -2.44
C GLY A 153 -5.83 -11.30 -2.18
N PHE A 154 -6.77 -11.67 -3.05
CA PHE A 154 -7.47 -12.95 -3.05
C PHE A 154 -7.14 -13.83 -4.27
N SER A 155 -6.07 -13.49 -5.01
CA SER A 155 -5.59 -14.25 -6.16
C SER A 155 -5.57 -15.76 -5.94
N ASN A 156 -6.26 -16.47 -6.83
CA ASN A 156 -6.29 -17.93 -6.91
C ASN A 156 -5.16 -18.48 -7.78
N LEU A 157 -4.59 -17.65 -8.65
CA LEU A 157 -3.57 -18.04 -9.62
C LEU A 157 -2.14 -17.96 -9.05
N ARG A 158 -1.93 -17.20 -7.97
CA ARG A 158 -0.60 -16.94 -7.40
C ARG A 158 0.21 -18.20 -7.07
N ARG A 159 -0.43 -19.30 -6.67
CA ARG A 159 0.27 -20.53 -6.23
C ARG A 159 1.13 -21.17 -7.32
N LYS A 160 0.83 -20.89 -8.59
CA LYS A 160 1.63 -21.35 -9.73
C LYS A 160 2.87 -20.48 -9.97
N LEU A 161 2.85 -19.21 -9.54
CA LEU A 161 3.82 -18.18 -9.90
C LEU A 161 4.66 -17.66 -8.71
N CYS A 162 4.30 -18.03 -7.49
CA CYS A 162 5.06 -17.71 -6.28
C CYS A 162 4.83 -18.76 -5.19
N LYS A 163 5.65 -18.73 -4.14
CA LYS A 163 5.42 -19.48 -2.89
C LYS A 163 4.72 -18.58 -1.87
N PRO A 164 3.37 -18.56 -1.80
CA PRO A 164 2.66 -17.58 -0.97
C PRO A 164 2.84 -17.89 0.52
N GLN A 165 3.20 -16.86 1.28
CA GLN A 165 3.22 -16.85 2.75
C GLN A 165 2.29 -15.74 3.23
N ILE A 166 0.99 -16.06 3.33
CA ILE A 166 -0.04 -15.08 3.68
C ILE A 166 -0.25 -15.08 5.18
N ASP A 167 -0.07 -13.92 5.79
CA ASP A 167 -0.46 -13.63 7.16
C ASP A 167 -1.68 -12.70 7.19
N ILE A 168 -2.54 -12.87 8.21
CA ILE A 168 -3.74 -12.05 8.42
C ILE A 168 -3.66 -11.46 9.83
N PRO A 169 -2.89 -10.36 10.01
CA PRO A 169 -2.64 -9.78 11.33
C PRO A 169 -3.87 -9.13 11.98
N SER A 170 -4.82 -8.65 11.18
CA SER A 170 -6.02 -7.94 11.65
C SER A 170 -7.10 -7.85 10.57
N CYS A 171 -8.22 -7.22 10.93
CA CYS A 171 -9.28 -6.82 10.04
C CYS A 171 -9.55 -5.32 10.17
N PHE A 172 -9.84 -4.66 9.05
CA PHE A 172 -10.39 -3.31 9.05
C PHE A 172 -11.90 -3.34 9.00
N VAL A 173 -12.51 -2.52 9.84
CA VAL A 173 -13.95 -2.22 9.85
C VAL A 173 -14.14 -0.79 9.37
N GLY A 174 -14.80 -0.63 8.22
CA GLY A 174 -14.99 0.62 7.53
C GLY A 174 -16.39 1.21 7.72
N LEU A 175 -16.43 2.52 7.99
CA LEU A 175 -17.62 3.36 8.03
C LEU A 175 -17.42 4.54 7.07
N VAL A 176 -18.53 5.09 6.55
CA VAL A 176 -18.54 6.39 5.87
C VAL A 176 -19.21 7.39 6.81
N LEU A 177 -18.48 8.42 7.19
CA LEU A 177 -18.97 9.49 8.04
C LEU A 177 -19.41 10.65 7.16
N GLU A 178 -20.72 10.88 7.08
CA GLU A 178 -21.31 11.96 6.29
C GLU A 178 -21.27 13.28 7.07
N ASN A 179 -20.92 14.37 6.39
CA ASN A 179 -20.87 15.72 6.95
C ASN A 179 -19.95 15.86 8.19
N CYS A 180 -18.93 15.02 8.28
CA CYS A 180 -17.94 15.06 9.37
C CYS A 180 -16.83 16.04 9.04
N LYS A 181 -16.63 17.07 9.87
CA LYS A 181 -15.45 17.94 9.77
C LYS A 181 -14.31 17.35 10.60
N LEU A 182 -13.25 16.94 9.91
CA LEU A 182 -12.04 16.46 10.59
C LEU A 182 -11.34 17.62 11.31
N PRO A 183 -10.69 17.38 12.47
CA PRO A 183 -10.05 18.45 13.24
C PRO A 183 -8.92 19.19 12.49
N LEU A 184 -8.34 18.56 11.47
CA LEU A 184 -7.32 19.16 10.62
C LEU A 184 -7.70 18.92 9.16
N GLU A 185 -8.05 19.98 8.45
CA GLU A 185 -8.44 19.90 7.04
C GLU A 185 -7.31 19.38 6.16
N ASN A 186 -7.66 18.64 5.10
CA ASN A 186 -6.72 18.11 4.11
C ASN A 186 -5.59 17.25 4.71
N HIS A 187 -5.84 16.59 5.84
CA HIS A 187 -4.92 15.61 6.44
C HIS A 187 -5.68 14.32 6.74
N GLY A 188 -4.97 13.19 6.68
CA GLY A 188 -5.47 11.96 7.30
C GLY A 188 -5.27 12.01 8.81
N HIS A 189 -6.03 11.25 9.58
CA HIS A 189 -5.93 11.19 11.04
C HIS A 189 -5.64 9.77 11.44
N VAL A 190 -4.62 9.59 12.26
CA VAL A 190 -4.27 8.30 12.85
C VAL A 190 -4.46 8.43 14.34
N VAL A 191 -5.48 7.77 14.87
CA VAL A 191 -5.70 7.69 16.32
C VAL A 191 -5.01 6.45 16.84
N LEU A 192 -4.00 6.65 17.69
CA LEU A 192 -3.36 5.58 18.43
C LEU A 192 -4.30 5.14 19.56
N ALA A 193 -5.37 4.43 19.21
CA ALA A 193 -6.34 3.85 20.12
C ALA A 193 -5.91 2.47 20.65
N ASP A 194 -6.62 1.97 21.66
CA ASP A 194 -6.44 0.64 22.23
C ASP A 194 -7.61 -0.28 21.82
N PRO A 195 -7.34 -1.52 21.36
CA PRO A 195 -6.03 -2.17 21.28
C PRO A 195 -5.21 -1.81 20.03
N SER A 196 -5.76 -1.04 19.10
CA SER A 196 -5.26 -0.91 17.72
C SER A 196 -5.62 0.46 17.11
N PRO A 197 -4.88 0.90 16.08
CA PRO A 197 -5.07 2.23 15.52
C PRO A 197 -6.40 2.39 14.74
N ILE A 198 -6.90 3.62 14.69
CA ILE A 198 -8.04 4.03 13.88
C ILE A 198 -7.56 5.04 12.84
N LEU A 199 -8.00 4.89 11.58
CA LEU A 199 -7.68 5.80 10.50
C LEU A 199 -8.92 6.60 10.09
N LEU A 200 -8.73 7.89 9.85
CA LEU A 200 -9.74 8.74 9.24
C LEU A 200 -9.13 9.51 8.07
N TYR A 201 -9.86 9.70 6.98
CA TYR A 201 -9.42 10.57 5.89
C TYR A 201 -10.62 10.95 5.01
N PRO A 202 -10.65 12.16 4.42
CA PRO A 202 -11.73 12.57 3.55
C PRO A 202 -11.68 11.77 2.24
N ILE A 203 -12.81 11.28 1.73
CA ILE A 203 -12.88 10.54 0.44
C ILE A 203 -13.75 11.25 -0.60
N SER A 204 -14.46 12.28 -0.19
CA SER A 204 -15.19 13.23 -1.01
C SER A 204 -15.32 14.55 -0.26
N SER A 205 -15.94 15.55 -0.88
CA SER A 205 -16.24 16.84 -0.27
C SER A 205 -17.22 16.74 0.92
N THR A 206 -17.96 15.63 1.05
CA THR A 206 -18.99 15.44 2.07
C THR A 206 -18.78 14.19 2.94
N GLU A 207 -17.82 13.33 2.61
CA GLU A 207 -17.65 12.03 3.26
C GLU A 207 -16.22 11.81 3.74
N VAL A 208 -16.12 11.25 4.95
CA VAL A 208 -14.88 10.82 5.58
C VAL A 208 -14.92 9.32 5.76
N ARG A 209 -13.89 8.62 5.29
CA ARG A 209 -13.69 7.21 5.63
C ARG A 209 -13.19 7.11 7.06
N CYS A 210 -13.80 6.24 7.85
CA CYS A 210 -13.24 5.76 9.11
C CYS A 210 -12.89 4.27 8.98
N LEU A 211 -11.68 3.88 9.31
CA LEU A 211 -11.23 2.48 9.38
C LEU A 211 -10.76 2.16 10.79
N VAL A 212 -11.48 1.28 11.46
CA VAL A 212 -11.12 0.75 12.77
C VAL A 212 -10.37 -0.57 12.55
N ASP A 213 -9.13 -0.64 13.03
CA ASP A 213 -8.40 -1.91 13.05
C ASP A 213 -8.86 -2.77 14.22
N ILE A 214 -9.09 -4.06 13.98
CA ILE A 214 -9.38 -5.07 15.00
C ILE A 214 -8.33 -6.18 14.87
N PRO A 215 -7.45 -6.38 15.86
CA PRO A 215 -6.39 -7.38 15.81
C PRO A 215 -6.92 -8.80 15.70
N GLY A 216 -6.23 -9.63 14.92
CA GLY A 216 -6.61 -11.02 14.67
C GLY A 216 -7.70 -11.19 13.62
N GLN A 217 -8.16 -12.43 13.45
CA GLN A 217 -9.08 -12.81 12.38
C GLN A 217 -10.56 -12.80 12.80
N LYS A 218 -10.82 -12.80 14.11
CA LYS A 218 -12.18 -12.82 14.66
C LYS A 218 -12.61 -11.38 14.95
N VAL A 219 -13.61 -10.92 14.23
CA VAL A 219 -14.26 -9.63 14.46
C VAL A 219 -15.65 -9.84 15.06
N PRO A 220 -16.17 -8.88 15.85
CA PRO A 220 -17.57 -8.88 16.29
C PRO A 220 -18.53 -9.05 15.11
N SER A 221 -19.67 -9.71 15.33
CA SER A 221 -20.64 -9.90 14.24
C SER A 221 -21.40 -8.61 13.93
N VAL A 222 -21.52 -8.29 12.64
CA VAL A 222 -22.37 -7.18 12.16
C VAL A 222 -23.84 -7.56 12.25
N ALA A 223 -24.18 -8.81 11.91
CA ALA A 223 -25.56 -9.26 11.77
C ALA A 223 -26.36 -9.28 13.08
N ASN A 224 -25.71 -9.49 14.23
CA ASN A 224 -26.36 -9.53 15.55
C ASN A 224 -26.14 -8.25 16.38
N GLY A 225 -25.51 -7.21 15.80
CA GLY A 225 -25.28 -5.92 16.47
C GLY A 225 -24.08 -5.87 17.42
N GLU A 226 -23.32 -6.97 17.61
CA GLU A 226 -22.10 -6.97 18.43
C GLU A 226 -21.07 -5.95 17.93
N MET A 227 -20.93 -5.81 16.61
CA MET A 227 -20.05 -4.83 16.00
C MET A 227 -20.48 -3.39 16.35
N ALA A 228 -21.77 -3.08 16.22
CA ALA A 228 -22.28 -1.76 16.57
C ALA A 228 -22.07 -1.46 18.06
N HIS A 229 -22.30 -2.45 18.93
CA HIS A 229 -22.03 -2.34 20.35
C HIS A 229 -20.53 -2.06 20.62
N TYR A 230 -19.63 -2.85 20.04
CA TYR A 230 -18.19 -2.67 20.16
C TYR A 230 -17.73 -1.29 19.70
N LEU A 231 -18.21 -0.83 18.54
CA LEU A 231 -17.86 0.50 18.02
C LEU A 231 -18.34 1.62 18.96
N LYS A 232 -19.54 1.52 19.53
CA LYS A 232 -20.09 2.52 20.45
C LYS A 232 -19.39 2.55 21.81
N THR A 233 -19.04 1.39 22.37
CA THR A 233 -18.54 1.29 23.76
C THR A 233 -17.03 1.29 23.86
N ALA A 234 -16.32 0.63 22.93
CA ALA A 234 -14.86 0.52 22.98
C ALA A 234 -14.16 1.56 22.10
N VAL A 235 -14.74 1.89 20.95
CA VAL A 235 -14.06 2.73 19.94
C VAL A 235 -14.43 4.20 20.05
N ALA A 236 -15.72 4.52 20.09
CA ALA A 236 -16.20 5.91 20.08
C ALA A 236 -15.59 6.81 21.18
N PRO A 237 -15.39 6.33 22.44
CA PRO A 237 -14.78 7.16 23.48
C PRO A 237 -13.32 7.56 23.23
N GLN A 238 -12.63 6.89 22.30
CA GLN A 238 -11.23 7.14 21.99
C GLN A 238 -11.04 8.07 20.77
N LEU A 239 -12.12 8.44 20.08
CA LEU A 239 -12.09 9.31 18.92
C LEU A 239 -12.00 10.80 19.33
N PRO A 240 -11.49 11.67 18.45
CA PRO A 240 -11.63 13.11 18.63
C PRO A 240 -13.11 13.52 18.79
N PRO A 241 -13.44 14.44 19.72
CA PRO A 241 -14.82 14.83 19.99
C PRO A 241 -15.60 15.31 18.76
N GLU A 242 -14.92 15.94 17.80
CA GLU A 242 -15.49 16.46 16.55
C GLU A 242 -16.02 15.35 15.64
N VAL A 243 -15.42 14.16 15.72
CA VAL A 243 -15.77 12.99 14.89
C VAL A 243 -16.91 12.18 15.51
N TYR A 244 -17.09 12.29 16.83
CA TYR A 244 -18.02 11.45 17.60
C TYR A 244 -19.46 11.46 17.06
N PRO A 245 -20.11 12.61 16.79
CA PRO A 245 -21.51 12.62 16.35
C PRO A 245 -21.71 11.89 15.01
N ALA A 246 -20.83 12.16 14.04
CA ALA A 246 -20.90 11.52 12.72
C ALA A 246 -20.58 10.02 12.80
N PHE A 247 -19.67 9.62 13.69
CA PHE A 247 -19.34 8.22 13.96
C PHE A 247 -20.54 7.44 14.51
N ILE A 248 -21.24 7.97 15.52
CA ILE A 248 -22.44 7.34 16.07
C ILE A 248 -23.55 7.24 15.02
N ALA A 249 -23.80 8.32 14.27
CA ALA A 249 -24.80 8.33 13.20
C ALA A 249 -24.50 7.29 12.10
N ALA A 250 -23.23 7.13 11.71
CA ALA A 250 -22.82 6.13 10.73
C ALA A 250 -23.04 4.69 11.23
N ILE A 251 -22.83 4.44 12.53
CA ILE A 251 -23.13 3.14 13.15
C ILE A 251 -24.63 2.87 13.14
N ASP A 252 -25.44 3.86 13.50
CA ASP A 252 -26.91 3.73 13.54
C ASP A 252 -27.52 3.51 12.15
N LYS A 253 -26.89 4.04 11.10
CA LYS A 253 -27.25 3.78 9.69
C LYS A 253 -26.98 2.33 9.26
N GLY A 254 -26.06 1.62 9.92
CA GLY A 254 -25.83 0.19 9.74
C GLY A 254 -24.94 -0.22 8.55
N ASN A 255 -24.42 0.73 7.77
CA ASN A 255 -23.56 0.45 6.60
C ASN A 255 -22.10 0.15 7.01
N ILE A 256 -21.91 -0.88 7.84
CA ILE A 256 -20.61 -1.32 8.35
C ILE A 256 -20.04 -2.37 7.41
N LYS A 257 -18.82 -2.16 6.92
CA LYS A 257 -18.11 -3.13 6.06
C LYS A 257 -16.85 -3.61 6.74
N SER A 258 -16.45 -4.86 6.50
CA SER A 258 -15.20 -5.40 7.03
C SER A 258 -14.35 -6.04 5.94
N THR A 259 -13.03 -5.93 6.07
CA THR A 259 -12.07 -6.62 5.20
C THR A 259 -10.90 -7.15 6.02
N THR A 260 -10.33 -8.29 5.62
CA THR A 260 -9.11 -8.81 6.23
C THR A 260 -7.90 -8.01 5.77
N ASN A 261 -7.03 -7.61 6.69
CA ASN A 261 -5.74 -7.05 6.38
C ASN A 261 -4.76 -8.19 6.14
N ARG A 262 -4.13 -8.23 4.96
CA ARG A 262 -3.23 -9.30 4.55
C ARG A 262 -1.81 -8.78 4.42
N SER A 263 -0.85 -9.60 4.82
CA SER A 263 0.58 -9.36 4.58
C SER A 263 1.16 -10.55 3.84
N MET A 264 2.00 -10.29 2.84
CA MET A 264 2.67 -11.34 2.08
C MET A 264 3.95 -10.78 1.45
N PRO A 265 5.14 -11.27 1.86
CA PRO A 265 6.39 -10.88 1.24
C PRO A 265 6.44 -11.33 -0.22
N ALA A 266 7.20 -10.60 -1.02
CA ALA A 266 7.41 -10.94 -2.43
C ALA A 266 8.40 -12.11 -2.55
N ALA A 267 7.90 -13.29 -2.96
CA ALA A 267 8.69 -14.50 -3.18
C ALA A 267 8.44 -15.06 -4.58
N PRO A 268 8.97 -14.40 -5.65
CA PRO A 268 8.70 -14.78 -7.02
C PRO A 268 9.26 -16.16 -7.35
N GLN A 269 8.56 -16.88 -8.22
CA GLN A 269 9.07 -18.06 -8.92
C GLN A 269 9.29 -17.67 -10.38
N SER A 270 10.46 -17.98 -10.93
CA SER A 270 10.72 -17.77 -12.36
C SER A 270 9.79 -18.69 -13.15
N THR A 271 8.92 -18.11 -13.97
CA THR A 271 7.90 -18.85 -14.73
C THR A 271 7.79 -18.25 -16.12
N PRO A 272 8.38 -18.91 -17.14
CA PRO A 272 8.33 -18.44 -18.51
C PRO A 272 6.89 -18.14 -18.98
N GLY A 273 6.70 -16.99 -19.62
CA GLY A 273 5.41 -16.54 -20.14
C GLY A 273 4.45 -15.93 -19.11
N ALA A 274 4.82 -15.80 -17.83
CA ALA A 274 3.96 -15.18 -16.83
C ALA A 274 4.68 -14.33 -15.76
N LEU A 275 3.97 -13.34 -15.21
CA LEU A 275 4.44 -12.49 -14.12
C LEU A 275 3.29 -12.10 -13.18
N LEU A 276 3.57 -11.95 -11.87
CA LEU A 276 2.62 -11.46 -10.87
C LEU A 276 2.83 -9.97 -10.56
N LEU A 277 1.75 -9.20 -10.45
CA LEU A 277 1.78 -7.79 -10.01
C LEU A 277 0.76 -7.49 -8.91
N GLY A 278 0.98 -6.35 -8.24
CA GLY A 278 0.08 -5.83 -7.22
C GLY A 278 -0.06 -6.75 -6.01
N ASP A 279 -1.24 -6.74 -5.38
CA ASP A 279 -1.51 -7.54 -4.17
C ASP A 279 -1.62 -9.06 -4.47
N ALA A 280 -1.67 -9.47 -5.76
CA ALA A 280 -1.48 -10.87 -6.13
C ALA A 280 -0.03 -11.32 -5.87
N PHE A 281 0.93 -10.40 -5.98
CA PHE A 281 2.35 -10.67 -5.81
C PHE A 281 2.89 -10.31 -4.42
N ASN A 282 2.48 -9.17 -3.87
CA ASN A 282 3.11 -8.61 -2.68
C ASN A 282 2.11 -7.75 -1.92
N MET A 283 1.82 -8.14 -0.67
CA MET A 283 0.88 -7.45 0.21
C MET A 283 1.60 -6.94 1.46
N ARG A 284 1.06 -5.87 2.04
CA ARG A 284 1.54 -5.26 3.28
C ARG A 284 0.34 -4.77 4.07
N HIS A 285 0.53 -4.55 5.37
CA HIS A 285 -0.52 -3.98 6.21
C HIS A 285 -1.01 -2.63 5.64
N PRO A 286 -2.33 -2.41 5.47
CA PRO A 286 -2.86 -1.22 4.81
C PRO A 286 -2.76 0.07 5.62
N LEU A 287 -2.28 0.00 6.87
CA LEU A 287 -2.10 1.15 7.79
C LEU A 287 -1.43 2.35 7.13
N THR A 288 -0.44 2.11 6.27
CA THR A 288 0.35 3.17 5.63
C THR A 288 -0.18 3.58 4.26
N GLY A 289 -1.28 3.01 3.75
CA GLY A 289 -1.84 3.36 2.43
C GLY A 289 -0.87 3.15 1.24
N GLY A 290 0.14 2.30 1.38
CA GLY A 290 1.24 2.19 0.40
C GLY A 290 1.00 1.25 -0.79
N GLY A 291 -0.09 0.47 -0.79
CA GLY A 291 -0.31 -0.59 -1.79
C GLY A 291 -0.38 -0.08 -3.22
N MET A 292 -1.19 0.95 -3.49
CA MET A 292 -1.29 1.57 -4.81
C MET A 292 0.02 2.22 -5.26
N THR A 293 0.76 2.84 -4.34
CA THR A 293 2.08 3.43 -4.63
C THR A 293 3.07 2.38 -5.10
N VAL A 294 3.11 1.22 -4.44
CA VAL A 294 3.98 0.11 -4.88
C VAL A 294 3.51 -0.42 -6.23
N ALA A 295 2.20 -0.60 -6.43
CA ALA A 295 1.66 -1.07 -7.70
C ALA A 295 2.01 -0.14 -8.87
N LEU A 296 1.83 1.17 -8.73
CA LEU A 296 2.17 2.16 -9.76
C LEU A 296 3.69 2.24 -10.00
N SER A 297 4.50 2.13 -8.94
CA SER A 297 5.96 2.05 -9.08
C SER A 297 6.39 0.79 -9.83
N ASP A 298 5.78 -0.35 -9.51
CA ASP A 298 6.02 -1.64 -10.19
C ASP A 298 5.63 -1.56 -11.67
N ILE A 299 4.52 -0.89 -12.00
CA ILE A 299 4.07 -0.66 -13.39
C ILE A 299 5.12 0.17 -14.15
N VAL A 300 5.64 1.25 -13.56
CA VAL A 300 6.71 2.06 -14.20
C VAL A 300 7.95 1.22 -14.49
N VAL A 301 8.43 0.44 -13.51
CA VAL A 301 9.59 -0.43 -13.71
C VAL A 301 9.33 -1.44 -14.82
N LEU A 302 8.16 -2.08 -14.83
CA LEU A 302 7.82 -3.07 -15.84
C LEU A 302 7.67 -2.45 -17.24
N ARG A 303 7.03 -1.28 -17.34
CA ARG A 303 6.93 -0.49 -18.59
C ARG A 303 8.31 -0.25 -19.17
N ASP A 304 9.25 0.25 -18.36
CA ASP A 304 10.59 0.61 -18.81
C ASP A 304 11.41 -0.62 -19.25
N LEU A 305 11.18 -1.78 -18.62
CA LEU A 305 11.77 -3.06 -19.07
C LEU A 305 11.13 -3.55 -20.38
N LEU A 306 9.82 -3.41 -20.55
CA LEU A 306 9.12 -3.93 -21.73
C LEU A 306 9.23 -3.03 -22.97
N ARG A 307 9.42 -1.72 -22.79
CA ARG A 307 9.52 -0.73 -23.87
C ARG A 307 10.61 -1.03 -24.91
N PRO A 308 11.85 -1.39 -24.55
CA PRO A 308 12.90 -1.66 -25.55
C PRO A 308 12.71 -2.97 -26.33
N LEU A 309 11.77 -3.83 -25.94
CA LEU A 309 11.59 -5.14 -26.57
C LEU A 309 10.66 -5.04 -27.78
N SER A 310 11.07 -5.43 -28.98
CA SER A 310 10.17 -5.57 -30.12
C SER A 310 9.23 -6.78 -29.97
N ASN A 311 9.77 -7.87 -29.45
CA ASN A 311 9.17 -9.19 -29.46
C ASN A 311 9.15 -9.80 -28.05
N LEU A 312 8.08 -10.55 -27.72
CA LEU A 312 7.88 -11.21 -26.43
C LEU A 312 7.77 -12.74 -26.54
N ASN A 313 7.91 -13.31 -27.75
CA ASN A 313 7.60 -14.72 -28.01
C ASN A 313 8.62 -15.71 -27.45
N ASP A 314 9.87 -15.28 -27.21
CA ASP A 314 10.88 -16.10 -26.54
C ASP A 314 10.67 -16.02 -25.02
N ALA A 315 9.93 -16.99 -24.49
CA ALA A 315 9.49 -17.00 -23.10
C ALA A 315 10.67 -17.14 -22.12
N ASP A 316 11.72 -17.88 -22.47
CA ASP A 316 12.86 -18.12 -21.59
C ASP A 316 13.77 -16.88 -21.52
N VAL A 317 14.09 -16.30 -22.69
CA VAL A 317 14.87 -15.06 -22.75
C VAL A 317 14.12 -13.92 -22.07
N LEU A 318 12.81 -13.81 -22.31
CA LEU A 318 11.96 -12.82 -21.65
C LEU A 318 11.91 -13.03 -20.13
N CYS A 319 11.73 -14.26 -19.66
CA CYS A 319 11.68 -14.57 -18.23
C CYS A 319 12.99 -14.21 -17.53
N ASN A 320 14.12 -14.62 -18.13
CA ASN A 320 15.45 -14.27 -17.64
C ASN A 320 15.66 -12.75 -17.64
N TYR A 321 15.25 -12.04 -18.67
CA TYR A 321 15.36 -10.58 -18.69
C TYR A 321 14.48 -9.92 -17.60
N LEU A 322 13.24 -10.39 -17.43
CA LEU A 322 12.29 -9.82 -16.48
C LEU A 322 12.62 -10.11 -15.01
N GLU A 323 13.56 -10.99 -14.65
CA GLU A 323 13.95 -11.09 -13.23
C GLU A 323 14.61 -9.78 -12.71
N SER A 324 15.08 -8.91 -13.61
CA SER A 324 15.49 -7.54 -13.29
C SER A 324 14.41 -6.76 -12.56
N PHE A 325 13.13 -6.97 -12.91
CA PHE A 325 11.98 -6.35 -12.23
C PHE A 325 12.03 -6.58 -10.72
N TYR A 326 12.30 -7.81 -10.28
CA TYR A 326 12.31 -8.16 -8.86
C TYR A 326 13.42 -7.49 -8.07
N THR A 327 14.51 -7.09 -8.74
CA THR A 327 15.61 -6.33 -8.12
C THR A 327 15.32 -4.83 -8.16
N LEU A 328 14.91 -4.30 -9.32
CA LEU A 328 14.70 -2.88 -9.54
C LEU A 328 13.58 -2.30 -8.66
N ARG A 329 12.54 -3.09 -8.37
CA ARG A 329 11.44 -2.66 -7.49
C ARG A 329 11.79 -2.59 -6.01
N LYS A 330 12.85 -3.29 -5.57
CA LYS A 330 13.12 -3.53 -4.14
C LYS A 330 13.28 -2.26 -3.31
N PRO A 331 13.97 -1.20 -3.75
CA PRO A 331 14.11 0.01 -2.94
C PRO A 331 12.75 0.60 -2.51
N VAL A 332 11.79 0.72 -3.43
CA VAL A 332 10.45 1.25 -3.15
C VAL A 332 9.63 0.24 -2.36
N ALA A 333 9.50 -0.98 -2.87
CA ALA A 333 8.64 -2.01 -2.29
C ALA A 333 9.08 -2.38 -0.86
N SER A 334 10.38 -2.65 -0.65
CA SER A 334 10.89 -3.05 0.68
C SER A 334 10.77 -1.94 1.71
N THR A 335 11.00 -0.67 1.33
CA THR A 335 10.85 0.46 2.26
C THR A 335 9.41 0.57 2.74
N ILE A 336 8.45 0.55 1.81
CA ILE A 336 7.02 0.67 2.14
C ILE A 336 6.52 -0.56 2.91
N ASN A 337 6.92 -1.77 2.51
CA ASN A 337 6.54 -3.02 3.18
C ASN A 337 7.09 -3.07 4.61
N THR A 338 8.37 -2.72 4.79
CA THR A 338 9.03 -2.71 6.09
C THR A 338 8.40 -1.69 7.02
N LEU A 339 8.15 -0.48 6.51
CA LEU A 339 7.49 0.56 7.30
C LEU A 339 6.09 0.15 7.72
N ALA A 340 5.28 -0.41 6.80
CA ALA A 340 3.93 -0.85 7.11
C ALA A 340 3.88 -1.90 8.23
N GLY A 341 4.71 -2.94 8.12
CA GLY A 341 4.75 -4.02 9.10
C GLY A 341 5.32 -3.57 10.46
N ALA A 342 6.38 -2.75 10.44
CA ALA A 342 7.00 -2.25 11.66
C ALA A 342 6.08 -1.25 12.39
N LEU A 343 5.53 -0.27 11.67
CA LEU A 343 4.70 0.78 12.26
C LEU A 343 3.40 0.22 12.85
N TYR A 344 2.79 -0.76 12.19
CA TYR A 344 1.62 -1.46 12.74
C TYR A 344 1.92 -2.12 14.09
N LYS A 345 3.04 -2.84 14.20
CA LYS A 345 3.45 -3.47 15.47
C LYS A 345 3.76 -2.45 16.57
N VAL A 346 4.24 -1.26 16.21
CA VAL A 346 4.51 -0.15 17.16
C VAL A 346 3.22 0.55 17.58
N PHE A 347 2.26 0.73 16.67
CA PHE A 347 1.03 1.47 16.92
C PHE A 347 -0.01 0.66 17.71
N CYS A 348 0.02 -0.67 17.62
CA CYS A 348 -0.86 -1.51 18.43
C CYS A 348 -0.50 -1.44 19.92
N ALA A 349 -1.53 -1.45 20.76
CA ALA A 349 -1.40 -1.54 22.19
C ALA A 349 -0.76 -2.88 22.59
N SER A 350 0.02 -2.87 23.66
CA SER A 350 0.68 -4.05 24.17
C SER A 350 0.72 -4.01 25.70
N PRO A 351 0.52 -5.16 26.39
CA PRO A 351 0.76 -5.24 27.83
C PRO A 351 2.25 -5.12 28.18
N ASP A 352 3.15 -5.49 27.26
CA ASP A 352 4.60 -5.39 27.45
C ASP A 352 5.07 -3.92 27.63
N PRO A 353 5.65 -3.56 28.79
CA PRO A 353 6.18 -2.21 29.05
C PRO A 353 7.16 -1.70 27.99
N ALA A 354 8.00 -2.57 27.40
CA ALA A 354 8.97 -2.14 26.40
C ALA A 354 8.29 -1.70 25.09
N ARG A 355 7.22 -2.39 24.68
CA ARG A 355 6.43 -2.00 23.51
C ARG A 355 5.55 -0.78 23.78
N LYS A 356 5.04 -0.62 25.01
CA LYS A 356 4.36 0.62 25.43
C LYS A 356 5.30 1.81 25.28
N GLU A 357 6.52 1.70 25.80
CA GLU A 357 7.52 2.77 25.65
C GLU A 357 7.88 3.01 24.18
N MET A 358 8.03 1.97 23.36
CA MET A 358 8.29 2.15 21.93
C MET A 358 7.18 2.96 21.23
N ARG A 359 5.92 2.72 21.60
CA ARG A 359 4.76 3.48 21.09
C ARG A 359 4.74 4.92 21.61
N GLU A 360 5.13 5.17 22.87
CA GLU A 360 5.34 6.53 23.41
C GLU A 360 6.47 7.26 22.70
N ALA A 361 7.63 6.64 22.63
CA ALA A 361 8.82 7.18 21.98
C ALA A 361 8.56 7.50 20.51
N CYS A 362 7.79 6.67 19.79
CA CYS A 362 7.44 6.95 18.39
C CYS A 362 6.59 8.21 18.25
N PHE A 363 5.55 8.37 19.08
CA PHE A 363 4.70 9.58 19.05
C PHE A 363 5.52 10.84 19.37
N ASP A 364 6.33 10.79 20.43
CA ASP A 364 7.10 11.95 20.87
C ASP A 364 8.26 12.28 19.93
N TYR A 365 8.93 11.26 19.35
CA TYR A 365 9.96 11.45 18.33
C TYR A 365 9.39 12.16 17.10
N LEU A 366 8.24 11.71 16.60
CA LEU A 366 7.57 12.36 15.47
C LEU A 366 7.10 13.78 15.82
N SER A 367 6.78 14.03 17.10
CA SER A 367 6.38 15.35 17.60
C SER A 367 7.53 16.36 17.71
N LEU A 368 8.79 15.93 17.65
CA LEU A 368 9.95 16.84 17.64
C LEU A 368 10.03 17.71 16.38
N GLY A 369 9.32 17.36 15.31
CA GLY A 369 9.34 18.11 14.05
C GLY A 369 10.67 17.97 13.30
N GLY A 370 10.88 18.80 12.28
CA GLY A 370 12.10 18.78 11.46
C GLY A 370 12.38 17.38 10.88
N VAL A 371 13.66 16.97 10.87
CA VAL A 371 14.10 15.67 10.33
C VAL A 371 13.46 14.46 11.02
N PHE A 372 13.08 14.60 12.30
CA PHE A 372 12.46 13.52 13.07
C PHE A 372 11.02 13.22 12.60
N SER A 373 10.36 14.19 11.95
CA SER A 373 9.04 14.03 11.34
C SER A 373 9.12 13.88 9.82
N SER A 374 9.84 14.76 9.13
CA SER A 374 9.89 14.81 7.66
C SER A 374 10.59 13.61 7.06
N GLY A 375 11.61 13.05 7.73
CA GLY A 375 12.29 11.83 7.30
C GLY A 375 11.35 10.62 7.26
N PRO A 376 10.73 10.22 8.38
CA PRO A 376 9.72 9.15 8.41
C PRO A 376 8.54 9.39 7.47
N VAL A 377 8.05 10.62 7.37
CA VAL A 377 6.93 10.96 6.47
C VAL A 377 7.34 10.89 4.99
N ALA A 378 8.59 11.20 4.64
CA ALA A 378 9.12 11.00 3.28
C ALA A 378 9.18 9.51 2.88
N LEU A 379 9.49 8.63 3.84
CA LEU A 379 9.45 7.18 3.64
C LEU A 379 8.01 6.69 3.48
N LEU A 380 7.10 7.14 4.35
CA LEU A 380 5.68 6.81 4.32
C LEU A 380 5.00 7.21 3.02
N SER A 381 5.28 8.43 2.56
CA SER A 381 4.70 9.01 1.34
C SER A 381 5.28 8.40 0.06
N GLY A 382 6.34 7.61 0.13
CA GLY A 382 7.04 7.10 -1.05
C GLY A 382 7.81 8.17 -1.84
N LEU A 383 8.02 9.36 -1.26
CA LEU A 383 8.79 10.45 -1.89
C LEU A 383 10.30 10.23 -1.80
N ASN A 384 10.76 9.54 -0.74
CA ASN A 384 12.16 9.19 -0.56
C ASN A 384 12.33 7.76 -0.02
N PRO A 385 11.96 6.72 -0.78
CA PRO A 385 11.95 5.35 -0.28
C PRO A 385 13.37 4.77 -0.22
N ARG A 386 14.12 5.13 0.82
CA ARG A 386 15.50 4.69 1.07
C ARG A 386 15.56 3.71 2.25
N PRO A 387 15.86 2.42 2.01
CA PRO A 387 15.96 1.41 3.06
C PRO A 387 16.88 1.76 4.22
N LEU A 388 18.05 2.37 3.93
CA LEU A 388 18.99 2.78 4.97
C LEU A 388 18.43 3.89 5.86
N SER A 389 17.71 4.86 5.27
CA SER A 389 17.05 5.93 6.04
C SER A 389 15.97 5.36 6.95
N LEU A 390 15.18 4.40 6.47
CA LEU A 390 14.21 3.68 7.30
C LEU A 390 14.89 2.99 8.48
N PHE A 391 15.94 2.23 8.22
CA PHE A 391 16.70 1.54 9.28
C PHE A 391 17.21 2.53 10.34
N CYS A 392 17.82 3.63 9.91
CA CYS A 392 18.34 4.67 10.80
C CYS A 392 17.23 5.32 11.64
N HIS A 393 16.11 5.75 11.04
CA HIS A 393 15.00 6.35 11.79
C HIS A 393 14.36 5.36 12.77
N PHE A 394 14.21 4.10 12.38
CA PHE A 394 13.64 3.06 13.24
C PHE A 394 14.47 2.86 14.51
N PHE A 395 15.80 2.74 14.38
CA PHE A 395 16.67 2.64 15.55
C PHE A 395 16.84 3.97 16.29
N ALA A 396 16.72 5.13 15.62
CA ALA A 396 16.71 6.43 16.28
C ALA A 396 15.52 6.57 17.23
N VAL A 397 14.32 6.12 16.82
CA VAL A 397 13.14 6.05 17.72
C VAL A 397 13.42 5.13 18.91
N ALA A 398 14.06 3.98 18.67
CA ALA A 398 14.37 3.04 19.74
C ALA A 398 15.37 3.62 20.76
N ILE A 399 16.44 4.27 20.29
CA ILE A 399 17.43 4.96 21.12
C ILE A 399 16.79 6.14 21.86
N TYR A 400 15.92 6.90 21.19
CA TYR A 400 15.15 7.97 21.82
C TYR A 400 14.28 7.43 22.96
N GLY A 401 13.62 6.28 22.77
CA GLY A 401 12.90 5.55 23.82
C GLY A 401 13.76 5.17 25.01
N VAL A 402 14.98 4.68 24.77
CA VAL A 402 15.95 4.41 25.85
C VAL A 402 16.30 5.69 26.60
N GLY A 403 16.59 6.79 25.89
CA GLY A 403 16.87 8.09 26.50
C GLY A 403 15.76 8.57 27.44
N ARG A 404 14.50 8.45 27.01
CA ARG A 404 13.31 8.78 27.81
C ARG A 404 13.21 7.97 29.10
N LEU A 405 13.59 6.70 29.06
CA LEU A 405 13.59 5.84 30.24
C LEU A 405 14.70 6.20 31.23
N LEU A 406 15.86 6.63 30.75
CA LEU A 406 17.05 6.89 31.59
C LEU A 406 17.07 8.28 32.21
N ILE A 407 16.29 9.23 31.69
CA ILE A 407 16.20 10.61 32.19
C ILE A 407 15.01 10.75 33.18
N PRO A 408 15.12 11.56 34.25
CA PRO A 408 16.34 12.22 34.74
C PRO A 408 17.32 11.28 35.44
N PHE A 409 16.83 10.15 35.98
CA PHE A 409 17.66 9.19 36.70
C PHE A 409 17.43 7.76 36.19
N PRO A 410 18.50 7.02 35.87
CA PRO A 410 18.40 5.62 35.51
C PRO A 410 18.09 4.75 36.73
N SER A 411 17.36 3.65 36.53
CA SER A 411 17.19 2.60 37.55
C SER A 411 17.36 1.22 36.89
N PRO A 412 17.73 0.16 37.64
CA PRO A 412 17.88 -1.18 37.06
C PRO A 412 16.65 -1.64 36.27
N LYS A 413 15.44 -1.34 36.76
CA LYS A 413 14.18 -1.62 36.07
C LYS A 413 14.07 -0.87 34.74
N ARG A 414 14.39 0.43 34.73
CA ARG A 414 14.33 1.28 33.51
C ARG A 414 15.38 0.87 32.49
N ILE A 415 16.60 0.56 32.93
CA ILE A 415 17.67 0.02 32.08
C ILE A 415 17.22 -1.30 31.44
N TRP A 416 16.63 -2.20 32.23
CA TRP A 416 16.11 -3.48 31.71
C TRP A 416 15.02 -3.28 30.67
N ILE A 417 14.08 -2.35 30.88
CA ILE A 417 13.07 -2.00 29.88
C ILE A 417 13.75 -1.44 28.62
N GLY A 418 14.77 -0.61 28.76
CA GLY A 418 15.55 -0.08 27.64
C GLY A 418 16.23 -1.19 26.81
N VAL A 419 16.86 -2.17 27.46
CA VAL A 419 17.43 -3.34 26.77
C VAL A 419 16.33 -4.11 26.02
N ARG A 420 15.19 -4.36 26.68
CA ARG A 420 14.04 -5.05 26.07
C ARG A 420 13.43 -4.26 24.91
N LEU A 421 13.50 -2.93 24.93
CA LEU A 421 13.06 -2.06 23.85
C LEU A 421 13.95 -2.27 22.62
N ILE A 422 15.27 -2.24 22.77
CA ILE A 422 16.21 -2.47 21.66
C ILE A 422 16.08 -3.88 21.10
N THR A 423 16.00 -4.91 21.95
CA THR A 423 15.83 -6.29 21.49
C THR A 423 14.46 -6.50 20.83
N GLY A 424 13.41 -5.87 21.35
CA GLY A 424 12.09 -5.86 20.72
C GLY A 424 12.10 -5.17 19.36
N ALA A 425 12.79 -4.04 19.22
CA ALA A 425 12.95 -3.31 17.95
C ALA A 425 13.66 -4.19 16.92
N ALA A 426 14.77 -4.83 17.32
CA ALA A 426 15.50 -5.79 16.50
C ALA A 426 14.60 -6.95 16.06
N GLY A 427 13.81 -7.53 16.98
CA GLY A 427 12.85 -8.59 16.70
C GLY A 427 11.70 -8.20 15.75
N ILE A 428 11.43 -6.90 15.59
CA ILE A 428 10.46 -6.40 14.61
C ILE A 428 11.11 -6.24 13.23
N ILE A 429 12.27 -5.59 13.16
CA ILE A 429 12.84 -5.12 11.89
C ILE A 429 13.63 -6.20 11.14
N PHE A 430 14.43 -7.01 11.84
CA PHE A 430 15.32 -7.99 11.19
C PHE A 430 14.58 -9.11 10.45
N PRO A 431 13.46 -9.67 10.97
CA PRO A 431 12.67 -10.63 10.19
C PRO A 431 12.15 -10.02 8.89
N ILE A 432 11.68 -8.77 8.91
CA ILE A 432 11.15 -8.11 7.72
C ILE A 432 12.27 -7.86 6.69
N ILE A 433 13.44 -7.40 7.15
CA ILE A 433 14.62 -7.22 6.28
C ILE A 433 15.05 -8.56 5.66
N LYS A 434 14.99 -9.66 6.43
CA LYS A 434 15.31 -10.99 5.93
C LYS A 434 14.35 -11.42 4.82
N ASP A 435 13.04 -11.22 5.02
CA ASP A 435 12.01 -11.54 4.03
C ASP A 435 12.13 -10.68 2.76
N GLU A 436 12.59 -9.44 2.88
CA GLU A 436 12.85 -8.56 1.73
C GLU A 436 14.19 -8.84 1.02
N GLY A 437 15.13 -9.53 1.67
CA GLY A 437 16.45 -9.84 1.15
C GLY A 437 17.46 -8.70 1.37
N VAL A 438 18.42 -8.91 2.28
CA VAL A 438 19.40 -7.90 2.73
C VAL A 438 20.14 -7.25 1.55
N ARG A 439 20.68 -8.06 0.64
CA ARG A 439 21.48 -7.58 -0.50
C ARG A 439 20.63 -6.79 -1.48
N GLN A 440 19.45 -7.29 -1.82
CA GLN A 440 18.52 -6.65 -2.74
C GLN A 440 17.96 -5.33 -2.18
N MET A 441 17.74 -5.28 -0.87
CA MET A 441 17.23 -4.10 -0.17
C MET A 441 18.28 -2.98 -0.06
N PHE A 442 19.47 -3.27 0.46
CA PHE A 442 20.47 -2.23 0.74
C PHE A 442 21.46 -1.99 -0.39
N PHE A 443 21.72 -3.01 -1.22
CA PHE A 443 22.76 -2.99 -2.25
C PHE A 443 22.26 -3.56 -3.58
N PRO A 444 21.14 -3.06 -4.14
CA PRO A 444 20.54 -3.60 -5.37
C PRO A 444 21.52 -3.58 -6.55
N ALA A 445 22.37 -2.55 -6.62
CA ALA A 445 23.43 -2.39 -7.62
C ALA A 445 24.52 -3.49 -7.57
N THR A 446 24.52 -4.37 -6.56
CA THR A 446 25.44 -5.51 -6.51
C THR A 446 24.83 -6.77 -7.11
N VAL A 447 23.55 -6.77 -7.46
CA VAL A 447 22.85 -7.95 -7.98
C VAL A 447 22.99 -7.99 -9.51
N PRO A 448 23.47 -9.09 -10.13
CA PRO A 448 23.68 -9.15 -11.58
C PRO A 448 22.44 -8.80 -12.41
N ALA A 449 21.26 -9.20 -11.94
CA ALA A 449 19.98 -8.88 -12.59
C ALA A 449 19.72 -7.37 -12.72
N TYR A 450 20.36 -6.51 -11.92
CA TYR A 450 20.22 -5.06 -11.99
C TYR A 450 20.71 -4.48 -13.33
N TYR A 451 21.69 -5.12 -13.98
CA TYR A 451 22.36 -4.61 -15.19
C TYR A 451 22.03 -5.39 -16.46
N ARG A 452 21.00 -6.25 -16.45
CA ARG A 452 20.64 -6.99 -17.67
C ARG A 452 20.21 -6.01 -18.75
N THR A 453 20.85 -6.10 -19.91
CA THR A 453 20.50 -5.32 -21.08
C THR A 453 19.32 -5.96 -21.80
N PRO A 454 18.48 -5.16 -22.50
CA PRO A 454 17.42 -5.70 -23.34
C PRO A 454 17.98 -6.75 -24.32
N PRO A 455 17.40 -7.96 -24.39
CA PRO A 455 17.79 -8.93 -25.39
C PRO A 455 17.41 -8.44 -26.79
N MET A 456 18.19 -8.84 -27.80
CA MET A 456 17.86 -8.61 -29.21
C MET A 456 16.83 -9.67 -29.62
N LEU A 457 15.53 -9.36 -29.48
CA LEU A 457 14.39 -10.26 -29.73
C LEU A 457 13.53 -9.88 -30.94
#